data_AF-A0A7J7QP16-F1
#
_entry.id   AF-A0A7J7QP16-F1
#
_cell.length_a   1.000
_cell.length_b   1.000
_cell.length_c   1.000
_cell.angle_alpha   90.00
_cell.angle_beta   90.00
_cell.angle_gamma   90.00
#
_symmetry.space_group_name_H-M   'P 1'
#
loop_
_entity.id
_entity.type
_entity.pdbx_description
1 polymer ?
#
loop_
_entity_poly.entity_id
_entity_poly.type
_entity_poly.pdbx_seq_one_letter_code
_entity_poly.pdbx_strand_id
1 'polypeptide(L)'
;MSSEKATTRSGRAGCYSARDSFYQCLRECGLLEVKGDIPNKCRQLRAKFESACLPSWVKHFDELQSKRARELKTQYAAINSKATTAAGNLAGTAQK
;
A
#
# COMPACT_ATOMS: atom_id res chain seq x y z
N MET A 1 1.93 -4.63 -29.99
CA MET A 1 2.69 -3.38 -29.73
C MET A 1 2.28 -2.78 -28.38
N SER A 2 2.62 -3.41 -27.24
CA SER A 2 2.22 -2.92 -25.90
C SER A 2 3.40 -2.63 -24.96
N SER A 3 4.64 -2.80 -25.44
CA SER A 3 5.85 -2.71 -24.61
C SER A 3 6.64 -1.40 -24.74
N GLU A 4 6.37 -0.55 -25.75
CA GLU A 4 7.15 0.68 -26.00
C GLU A 4 6.68 1.89 -25.19
N LYS A 5 5.39 1.98 -24.85
CA LYS A 5 4.84 3.13 -24.12
C LYS A 5 5.57 3.34 -22.80
N ALA A 6 5.70 2.29 -21.98
CA ALA A 6 6.24 2.38 -20.63
C ALA A 6 7.77 2.59 -20.54
N THR A 7 8.52 2.32 -21.61
CA THR A 7 9.99 2.48 -21.59
C THR A 7 10.40 3.93 -21.79
N THR A 8 9.57 4.73 -22.46
CA THR A 8 9.77 6.18 -22.65
C THR A 8 9.54 6.97 -21.35
N ARG A 9 10.27 8.08 -21.16
CA ARG A 9 10.12 8.96 -19.98
C ARG A 9 8.67 9.41 -19.77
N SER A 10 7.98 9.78 -20.85
CA SER A 10 6.58 10.21 -20.81
C SER A 10 5.62 9.08 -20.44
N GLY A 11 5.87 7.85 -20.88
CA GLY A 11 5.04 6.72 -20.48
C GLY A 11 5.25 6.29 -19.03
N ARG A 12 6.46 6.44 -18.47
CA ARG A 12 6.67 6.24 -17.02
C ARG A 12 5.88 7.24 -16.18
N ALA A 13 5.81 8.51 -16.61
CA ALA A 13 5.00 9.51 -15.93
C ALA A 13 3.50 9.14 -15.94
N GLY A 14 2.98 8.69 -17.09
CA GLY A 14 1.61 8.17 -17.19
C GLY A 14 1.36 6.96 -16.30
N CYS A 15 2.30 6.02 -16.26
CA CYS A 15 2.26 4.85 -15.38
C CYS A 15 2.20 5.25 -13.90
N TYR A 16 3.05 6.17 -13.44
CA TYR A 16 3.03 6.64 -12.05
C TYR A 16 1.74 7.37 -11.70
N SER A 17 1.21 8.21 -12.60
CA SER A 17 -0.08 8.87 -12.38
C SER A 17 -1.22 7.86 -12.22
N ALA A 18 -1.32 6.87 -13.13
CA ALA A 18 -2.34 5.83 -13.05
C ALA A 18 -2.21 4.96 -11.79
N ARG A 19 -0.96 4.65 -11.40
CA ARG A 19 -0.61 3.93 -10.18
C ARG A 19 -1.12 4.67 -8.93
N ASP A 20 -0.79 5.95 -8.81
CA ASP A 20 -1.17 6.75 -7.65
C ASP A 20 -2.69 6.93 -7.54
N SER A 21 -3.39 7.14 -8.66
CA SER A 21 -4.86 7.18 -8.67
C SER A 21 -5.48 5.86 -8.18
N PHE A 22 -4.95 4.71 -8.61
CA PHE A 22 -5.43 3.40 -8.16
C PHE A 22 -5.23 3.21 -6.64
N TYR A 23 -4.02 3.44 -6.13
CA TYR A 23 -3.75 3.26 -4.70
C TYR A 23 -4.45 4.30 -3.82
N GLN A 24 -4.69 5.51 -4.32
CA GLN A 24 -5.50 6.50 -3.63
C GLN A 24 -6.93 5.99 -3.43
N CYS A 25 -7.56 5.47 -4.49
CA CYS A 25 -8.90 4.89 -4.41
C CYS A 25 -8.96 3.72 -3.40
N LEU A 26 -7.94 2.87 -3.36
CA LEU A 26 -7.85 1.79 -2.36
C LEU A 26 -7.79 2.35 -0.93
N ARG A 27 -6.97 3.38 -0.68
CA ARG A 27 -6.88 4.04 0.63
C ARG A 27 -8.20 4.66 1.05
N GLU A 28 -8.92 5.31 0.13
CA GLU A 28 -10.25 5.88 0.39
C GLU A 28 -11.29 4.81 0.75
N CYS A 29 -11.11 3.58 0.25
CA CYS A 29 -11.94 2.43 0.63
C CYS A 29 -11.47 1.73 1.92
N GLY A 30 -10.41 2.21 2.58
CA GLY A 30 -9.82 1.58 3.76
C GLY A 30 -9.02 0.31 3.47
N LEU A 31 -8.77 -0.02 2.19
CA LEU A 31 -7.93 -1.14 1.80
C LEU A 31 -6.47 -0.69 1.67
N LEU A 32 -5.62 -1.18 2.56
CA LEU A 32 -4.17 -0.99 2.48
C LEU A 32 -3.49 -2.10 1.67
N GLU A 33 -4.10 -3.28 1.59
CA GLU A 33 -3.56 -4.43 0.85
C GLU A 33 -4.20 -4.57 -0.52
N VAL A 34 -3.38 -4.91 -1.50
CA VAL A 34 -3.80 -5.18 -2.89
C VAL A 34 -4.23 -6.64 -3.07
N LYS A 35 -3.91 -7.50 -2.10
CA LYS A 35 -4.32 -8.90 -2.05
C LYS A 35 -5.75 -9.00 -1.50
N GLY A 36 -6.73 -9.07 -2.39
CA GLY A 36 -8.12 -9.31 -2.00
C GLY A 36 -9.14 -8.67 -2.95
N ASP A 37 -10.30 -8.35 -2.39
CA ASP A 37 -11.43 -7.79 -3.13
C ASP A 37 -11.15 -6.31 -3.47
N ILE A 38 -10.77 -6.06 -4.72
CA ILE A 38 -10.64 -4.68 -5.22
C ILE A 38 -12.06 -4.14 -5.39
N PRO A 39 -12.43 -3.06 -4.70
CA PRO A 39 -13.77 -2.50 -4.81
C PRO A 39 -14.08 -2.10 -6.26
N ASN A 40 -15.32 -2.32 -6.70
CA ASN A 40 -15.75 -2.08 -8.07
C ASN A 40 -15.42 -0.65 -8.57
N LYS A 41 -15.47 0.32 -7.66
CA LYS A 41 -15.09 1.73 -7.91
C LYS A 41 -13.64 1.87 -8.37
N CYS A 42 -12.72 1.09 -7.80
CA CYS A 42 -11.29 1.13 -8.12
C CYS A 42 -10.90 0.19 -9.27
N ARG A 43 -11.80 -0.70 -9.71
CA ARG A 43 -11.53 -1.68 -10.78
C ARG A 43 -11.23 -1.02 -12.13
N GLN A 44 -11.89 0.09 -12.44
CA GLN A 44 -11.59 0.87 -13.65
C GLN A 44 -10.19 1.50 -13.58
N LEU A 45 -9.78 1.98 -12.40
CA LEU A 45 -8.44 2.51 -12.18
C LEU A 45 -7.38 1.40 -12.24
N ARG A 46 -7.71 0.19 -11.78
CA ARG A 46 -6.84 -0.99 -11.93
C ARG A 46 -6.56 -1.28 -13.40
N ALA A 47 -7.60 -1.33 -14.24
CA ALA A 47 -7.44 -1.57 -15.67
C ALA A 47 -6.60 -0.49 -16.36
N LYS A 48 -6.79 0.78 -15.98
CA LYS A 48 -5.94 1.89 -16.47
C LYS A 48 -4.48 1.74 -16.03
N PHE A 49 -4.24 1.34 -14.79
CA PHE A 49 -2.90 1.09 -14.26
C PHE A 49 -2.21 -0.07 -15.01
N GLU A 50 -2.92 -1.17 -15.27
CA GLU A 50 -2.39 -2.32 -16.04
C GLU A 50 -2.13 -1.99 -17.50
N SER A 51 -2.96 -1.14 -18.10
CA SER A 51 -2.78 -0.71 -19.48
C SER A 51 -1.68 0.34 -19.65
N ALA A 52 -1.43 1.17 -18.63
CA ALA A 52 -0.44 2.25 -18.69
C ALA A 52 0.97 1.80 -18.28
N CYS A 53 1.08 0.79 -17.42
CA CYS A 53 2.34 0.28 -16.89
C CYS A 53 2.73 -1.06 -17.51
N LEU A 54 4.02 -1.39 -17.43
CA LEU A 54 4.48 -2.75 -17.74
C LEU A 54 3.94 -3.74 -16.70
N PRO A 55 3.58 -4.97 -17.11
CA PRO A 55 3.10 -5.99 -16.19
C PRO A 55 4.13 -6.33 -15.10
N SER A 56 5.43 -6.27 -15.41
CA SER A 56 6.51 -6.44 -14.43
C SER A 56 6.54 -5.34 -13.37
N TRP A 57 6.25 -4.10 -13.77
CA TRP A 57 6.17 -2.95 -12.87
C TRP A 57 4.92 -3.04 -11.99
N VAL A 58 3.78 -3.37 -12.59
CA VAL A 58 2.52 -3.58 -11.86
C VAL A 58 2.71 -4.61 -10.75
N LYS A 59 3.30 -5.76 -11.08
CA LYS A 59 3.61 -6.82 -10.11
C LYS A 59 4.50 -6.29 -8.98
N HIS A 60 5.60 -5.61 -9.34
CA HIS A 60 6.53 -5.07 -8.35
C HIS A 60 5.86 -4.04 -7.41
N PHE A 61 5.02 -3.15 -7.95
CA PHE A 61 4.31 -2.17 -7.15
C PHE A 61 3.27 -2.82 -6.23
N ASP A 62 2.52 -3.82 -6.70
CA ASP A 62 1.55 -4.54 -5.87
C ASP A 62 2.24 -5.27 -4.71
N GLU A 63 3.39 -5.90 -4.97
CA GLU A 63 4.22 -6.54 -3.95
C GLU A 63 4.74 -5.52 -2.93
N LEU A 64 5.26 -4.38 -3.41
CA LEU A 64 5.76 -3.31 -2.57
C LEU A 64 4.67 -2.72 -1.67
N GLN A 65 3.48 -2.49 -2.22
CA GLN A 65 2.35 -1.93 -1.46
C GLN A 65 1.83 -2.92 -0.43
N SER A 66 1.73 -4.20 -0.79
CA SER A 66 1.38 -5.26 0.15
C SER A 66 2.43 -5.42 1.26
N LYS A 67 3.72 -5.26 0.95
CA LYS A 67 4.79 -5.25 1.96
C LYS A 67 4.64 -4.05 2.90
N ARG A 68 4.46 -2.84 2.36
CA ARG A 68 4.27 -1.60 3.15
C ARG A 68 3.05 -1.69 4.06
N ALA A 69 1.94 -2.21 3.55
CA ALA A 69 0.73 -2.40 4.33
C ALA A 69 0.95 -3.35 5.52
N ARG A 70 1.63 -4.48 5.30
CA ARG A 70 2.00 -5.41 6.37
C ARG A 70 2.94 -4.78 7.38
N GLU A 71 3.95 -4.05 6.92
CA GLU A 71 4.92 -3.37 7.79
C GLU A 71 4.24 -2.32 8.67
N LEU A 72 3.36 -1.50 8.11
CA LEU A 72 2.55 -0.53 8.86
C LEU A 72 1.66 -1.21 9.91
N LYS A 73 1.01 -2.34 9.57
CA LYS A 73 0.22 -3.12 10.53
C LYS A 73 1.07 -3.62 11.70
N THR A 74 2.25 -4.18 11.41
CA THR A 74 3.19 -4.65 12.44
C THR A 74 3.68 -3.51 13.32
N GLN A 75 4.06 -2.37 12.72
CA GLN A 75 4.50 -1.19 13.47
C GLN A 75 3.39 -0.65 14.38
N TYR A 76 2.16 -0.51 13.86
CA TYR A 76 1.02 -0.08 14.66
C TYR A 76 0.74 -1.02 15.85
N ALA A 77 0.79 -2.32 15.63
CA ALA A 77 0.64 -3.31 16.71
C ALA A 77 1.74 -3.20 17.77
N ALA A 78 3.00 -2.94 17.35
CA ALA A 78 4.13 -2.74 18.26
C ALA A 78 4.03 -1.44 19.07
N ILE A 79 3.50 -0.36 18.48
CA ILE A 79 3.24 0.89 19.20
C ILE A 79 2.17 0.67 20.26
N ASN A 80 1.06 0.02 19.89
CA ASN A 80 -0.05 -0.22 20.81
C ASN A 80 0.32 -1.17 21.96
N SER A 81 1.16 -2.18 21.71
CA SER A 81 1.64 -3.08 22.77
C SER A 81 2.63 -2.42 23.74
N LYS A 82 3.50 -1.52 23.25
CA LYS A 82 4.37 -0.71 24.11
C LYS A 82 3.58 0.25 25.01
N ALA A 83 2.48 0.81 24.51
CA ALA A 83 1.59 1.65 25.31
C ALA A 83 0.99 0.87 26.51
N THR A 84 0.58 -0.39 26.31
CA THR A 84 0.09 -1.23 27.41
C THR A 84 1.19 -1.62 28.42
N THR A 85 2.43 -1.83 27.98
CA THR A 85 3.54 -2.17 28.88
C THR A 85 4.05 -0.96 29.68
N ALA A 86 3.99 0.26 29.12
CA ALA A 86 4.34 1.48 29.83
C ALA A 86 3.37 1.79 30.99
N ALA A 87 2.07 1.50 30.81
CA ALA A 87 1.08 1.65 31.88
C ALA A 87 1.27 0.62 33.02
N GLY A 88 1.73 -0.61 32.72
CA GLY A 88 1.96 -1.66 33.72
C GLY A 88 3.24 -1.48 34.56
N ASN A 89 4.29 -0.84 34.02
CA ASN A 89 5.56 -0.67 34.74
C ASN A 89 5.57 0.50 35.74
N LEU A 90 4.55 1.37 35.73
CA LEU A 90 4.42 2.48 36.69
C LEU A 90 3.74 2.07 38.01
N ALA A 91 3.18 0.85 38.10
CA ALA A 91 2.54 0.33 39.31
C ALA A 91 3.51 -0.41 40.27
N GLY A 92 4.80 -0.53 39.90
CA GLY A 92 5.75 -1.43 40.58
C GLY A 92 6.79 -0.77 41.51
N THR A 93 6.91 0.55 41.56
CA THR A 93 7.92 1.22 42.43
C THR A 93 7.28 1.93 43.62
N ALA A 94 6.69 1.13 44.51
CA ALA A 94 6.43 1.52 45.90
C ALA A 94 7.04 0.44 46.79
N GLN A 95 8.38 0.43 46.85
CA GLN A 95 9.13 -0.43 47.77
C GLN A 95 9.55 0.43 48.96
N LYS A 96 9.15 -0.09 50.12
CA LYS A 96 9.16 0.43 51.49
C LYS A 96 10.54 0.87 51.98
#